data_AF-A0A2D4N424-F1
#
_entry.id   AF-A0A2D4N424-F1
#
_cell.length_a   1.000
_cell.length_b   1.000
_cell.length_c   1.000
_cell.angle_alpha   90.00
_cell.angle_beta   90.00
_cell.angle_gamma   90.00
#
_symmetry.space_group_name_H-M   'P 1'
#
loop_
_entity.id
_entity.type
_entity.pdbx_description
1 polymer ?
#
loop_
_entity_poly.entity_id
_entity_poly.type
_entity_poly.pdbx_seq_one_letter_code
_entity_poly.pdbx_strand_id
1 'polypeptide(L)'
;VPTSPSCAWQLNDGHLELKYRDTLMRFDYFWLRDHCRSPSCYNTKTNQRSLDTASVDLTIKPQAVRVDEATLFLTWPDGHVTKYGLEWLLMNSYEGQKQQVMQPRILWNADIYQEAHVPSVDYHSFLETNEGLREFLQNFLLYGIAFVENVPPTKEDTEIIAERISLIRETIYGRMWYFTSDFSRGDTAYTKLALDRHT
;
A
#
# COMPACT_ATOMS: atom_id res chain seq x y z
N VAL A 1 -12.14 -5.36 -40.44
CA VAL A 1 -12.86 -6.54 -39.93
C VAL A 1 -12.80 -6.45 -38.41
N PRO A 2 -13.92 -6.35 -37.66
CA PRO A 2 -13.82 -6.22 -36.22
C PRO A 2 -13.34 -7.56 -35.66
N THR A 3 -12.16 -7.55 -35.05
CA THR A 3 -11.61 -8.65 -34.25
C THR A 3 -12.63 -9.03 -33.18
N SER A 4 -13.04 -10.31 -33.16
CA SER A 4 -13.89 -10.90 -32.13
C SER A 4 -13.40 -10.49 -30.73
N PRO A 5 -14.29 -10.22 -29.77
CA PRO A 5 -13.86 -9.83 -28.44
C PRO A 5 -12.98 -10.95 -27.87
N SER A 6 -11.75 -10.62 -27.48
CA SER A 6 -10.74 -11.55 -26.94
C SER A 6 -11.08 -12.04 -25.52
N CYS A 7 -12.37 -11.99 -25.15
CA CYS A 7 -12.87 -12.30 -23.84
C CYS A 7 -13.82 -13.50 -23.92
N ALA A 8 -13.46 -14.58 -23.22
CA ALA A 8 -14.30 -15.76 -23.05
C ALA A 8 -14.56 -15.98 -21.57
N TRP A 9 -15.74 -16.49 -21.22
CA TRP A 9 -16.06 -16.77 -19.83
C TRP A 9 -16.87 -18.06 -19.70
N GLN A 10 -16.76 -18.69 -18.54
CA GLN A 10 -17.49 -19.91 -18.18
C GLN A 10 -17.89 -19.86 -16.71
N LEU A 11 -19.12 -20.28 -16.41
CA LEU A 11 -19.60 -20.46 -15.05
C LEU A 11 -19.30 -21.88 -14.59
N ASN A 12 -18.58 -21.99 -13.48
CA ASN A 12 -18.37 -23.25 -12.78
C ASN A 12 -19.15 -23.22 -11.45
N ASP A 13 -19.21 -24.34 -10.72
CA ASP A 13 -20.06 -24.44 -9.53
C ASP A 13 -19.70 -23.44 -8.42
N GLY A 14 -18.42 -23.09 -8.26
CA GLY A 14 -17.97 -22.17 -7.20
C GLY A 14 -17.36 -20.86 -7.69
N HIS A 15 -17.15 -20.68 -8.99
CA HIS A 15 -16.42 -19.51 -9.50
C HIS A 15 -16.73 -19.22 -10.97
N LEU A 16 -16.48 -17.98 -11.36
CA LEU A 16 -16.41 -17.52 -12.74
C LEU A 16 -14.98 -17.71 -13.27
N GLU A 17 -14.84 -18.40 -14.40
CA GLU A 17 -13.63 -18.34 -15.23
C GLU A 17 -13.78 -17.23 -16.27
N LEU A 18 -12.81 -16.33 -16.33
CA LEU A 18 -12.79 -15.20 -17.25
C LEU A 18 -11.42 -15.12 -17.92
N LYS A 19 -11.38 -15.39 -19.23
CA LYS A 19 -10.19 -15.17 -20.05
C LYS A 19 -10.24 -13.76 -20.60
N TYR A 20 -9.22 -12.95 -20.30
CA TYR A 20 -9.03 -11.61 -20.86
C TYR A 20 -7.57 -11.47 -21.30
N ARG A 21 -7.35 -11.13 -22.58
CA ARG A 21 -6.03 -11.23 -23.22
C ARG A 21 -5.49 -12.68 -23.09
N ASP A 22 -4.25 -12.83 -22.63
CA ASP A 22 -3.59 -14.13 -22.44
C ASP A 22 -3.71 -14.66 -21.00
N THR A 23 -4.50 -13.99 -20.14
CA THR A 23 -4.69 -14.39 -18.74
C THR A 23 -6.06 -15.03 -18.54
N LEU A 24 -6.07 -16.27 -18.05
CA LEU A 24 -7.26 -16.92 -17.51
C LEU A 24 -7.36 -16.63 -16.02
N MET A 25 -8.41 -15.94 -15.60
CA MET A 25 -8.62 -15.54 -14.20
C MET A 25 -9.76 -16.33 -13.59
N ARG A 26 -9.67 -16.61 -12.28
CA ARG A 26 -10.71 -17.29 -11.51
C ARG A 26 -11.23 -16.40 -10.40
N PHE A 27 -12.54 -16.17 -10.39
CA PHE A 27 -13.19 -15.34 -9.39
C PHE A 27 -14.29 -16.10 -8.66
N ASP A 28 -14.11 -16.23 -7.35
CA ASP A 28 -15.16 -16.69 -6.46
C ASP A 28 -16.38 -15.75 -6.52
N TYR A 29 -17.59 -16.30 -6.55
CA TYR A 29 -18.81 -15.52 -6.69
C TYR A 29 -19.09 -14.64 -5.46
N PHE A 30 -18.81 -15.15 -4.27
CA PHE A 30 -18.93 -14.38 -3.04
C PHE A 30 -17.96 -13.20 -3.06
N TRP A 31 -16.71 -13.39 -3.48
CA TRP A 31 -15.75 -12.31 -3.66
C TRP A 31 -16.24 -11.24 -4.63
N LEU A 32 -16.78 -11.65 -5.78
CA LEU A 32 -17.37 -10.74 -6.79
C LEU A 32 -18.58 -9.98 -6.26
N ARG A 33 -19.37 -10.55 -5.33
CA ARG A 33 -20.48 -9.82 -4.69
C ARG A 33 -19.99 -8.88 -3.60
N ASP A 34 -19.06 -9.34 -2.76
CA ASP A 34 -18.46 -8.61 -1.64
C ASP A 34 -17.68 -7.37 -2.09
N HIS A 35 -17.02 -7.46 -3.25
CA HIS A 35 -16.18 -6.37 -3.80
C HIS A 35 -16.92 -5.46 -4.78
N CYS A 36 -18.27 -5.52 -4.80
CA CYS A 36 -19.09 -4.74 -5.70
C CYS A 36 -18.78 -3.23 -5.60
N ARG A 37 -18.53 -2.60 -6.77
CA ARG A 37 -18.15 -1.18 -6.89
C ARG A 37 -19.33 -0.25 -7.21
N SER A 38 -20.56 -0.74 -7.10
CA SER A 38 -21.75 0.07 -7.33
C SER A 38 -21.92 1.12 -6.21
N PRO A 39 -22.61 2.26 -6.46
CA PRO A 39 -22.78 3.31 -5.45
C PRO A 39 -23.47 2.86 -4.16
N SER A 40 -24.26 1.78 -4.18
CA SER A 40 -24.90 1.23 -2.97
C SER A 40 -23.96 0.33 -2.17
N CYS A 41 -22.91 -0.21 -2.78
CA CYS A 41 -21.96 -1.12 -2.14
C CYS A 41 -20.61 -0.46 -1.82
N TYR A 42 -20.28 0.66 -2.46
CA TYR A 42 -18.99 1.32 -2.31
C TYR A 42 -19.07 2.84 -2.46
N ASN A 43 -18.46 3.55 -1.52
CA ASN A 43 -18.29 5.00 -1.57
C ASN A 43 -16.97 5.35 -2.26
N THR A 44 -17.04 5.84 -3.50
CA THR A 44 -15.85 6.21 -4.30
C THR A 44 -15.12 7.45 -3.81
N LYS A 45 -15.74 8.28 -2.97
CA LYS A 45 -15.09 9.48 -2.40
C LYS A 45 -14.19 9.12 -1.21
N THR A 46 -14.63 8.19 -0.37
CA THR A 46 -13.90 7.78 0.85
C THR A 46 -13.11 6.48 0.68
N ASN A 47 -13.29 5.81 -0.46
CA ASN A 47 -12.76 4.48 -0.72
C ASN A 47 -13.20 3.40 0.27
N GLN A 48 -14.44 3.49 0.77
CA GLN A 48 -14.98 2.58 1.77
C GLN A 48 -16.07 1.68 1.17
N ARG A 49 -16.05 0.40 1.55
CA ARG A 49 -17.13 -0.54 1.28
C ARG A 49 -18.29 -0.29 2.25
N SER A 50 -19.50 -0.28 1.72
CA SER A 50 -20.75 -0.13 2.47
C SER A 50 -21.55 -1.43 2.56
N LEU A 51 -21.23 -2.42 1.72
CA LEU A 51 -21.85 -3.74 1.77
C LEU A 51 -21.39 -4.48 3.04
N ASP A 52 -22.35 -4.99 3.81
CA ASP A 52 -22.09 -5.91 4.91
C ASP A 52 -21.75 -7.30 4.36
N THR A 53 -20.50 -7.73 4.56
CA THR A 53 -20.02 -9.04 4.11
C THR A 53 -20.83 -10.20 4.72
N ALA A 54 -21.31 -10.06 5.96
CA ALA A 54 -22.10 -11.10 6.62
C ALA A 54 -23.53 -11.24 6.03
N SER A 55 -24.00 -10.22 5.31
CA SER A 55 -25.30 -10.23 4.64
C SER A 55 -25.29 -10.97 3.30
N VAL A 56 -24.10 -11.29 2.76
CA VAL A 56 -23.95 -11.99 1.49
C VAL A 56 -24.07 -13.50 1.71
N ASP A 57 -24.92 -14.15 0.92
CA ASP A 57 -25.02 -15.62 0.91
C ASP A 57 -23.69 -16.25 0.43
N LEU A 58 -23.11 -17.12 1.25
CA LEU A 58 -21.87 -17.85 0.94
C LEU A 58 -21.99 -18.72 -0.31
N THR A 59 -23.20 -19.07 -0.72
CA THR A 59 -23.49 -19.88 -1.91
C THR A 59 -23.98 -19.06 -3.09
N ILE A 60 -23.90 -17.71 -3.01
CA ILE A 60 -24.39 -16.81 -4.06
C ILE A 60 -23.80 -17.15 -5.42
N LYS A 61 -24.65 -17.14 -6.45
CA LYS A 61 -24.25 -17.29 -7.86
C LYS A 61 -24.98 -16.25 -8.72
N PRO A 62 -24.34 -15.71 -9.76
CA PRO A 62 -25.02 -14.81 -10.69
C PRO A 62 -26.09 -15.58 -11.48
N GLN A 63 -27.27 -14.98 -11.65
CA GLN A 63 -28.32 -15.47 -12.53
C GLN A 63 -28.01 -15.19 -14.01
N ALA A 64 -27.28 -14.11 -14.28
CA ALA A 64 -26.85 -13.78 -15.63
C ALA A 64 -25.45 -13.17 -15.61
N VAL A 65 -24.66 -13.52 -16.61
CA VAL A 65 -23.35 -12.94 -16.88
C VAL A 65 -23.33 -12.42 -18.30
N ARG A 66 -22.84 -11.19 -18.46
CA ARG A 66 -22.61 -10.58 -19.77
C ARG A 66 -21.28 -9.86 -19.73
N VAL A 67 -20.56 -9.93 -20.84
CA VAL A 67 -19.33 -9.17 -21.04
C VAL A 67 -19.52 -8.32 -22.29
N ASP A 68 -19.12 -7.05 -22.23
CA ASP A 68 -18.90 -6.22 -23.43
C ASP A 68 -17.39 -6.02 -23.65
N GLU A 69 -17.00 -5.05 -24.48
CA GLU A 69 -15.59 -4.85 -24.86
C GLU A 69 -14.64 -4.65 -23.67
N ALA A 70 -15.11 -4.04 -22.58
CA ALA A 70 -14.26 -3.63 -21.47
C ALA A 70 -14.84 -3.93 -20.08
N THR A 71 -16.09 -4.42 -19.99
CA THR A 71 -16.82 -4.54 -18.73
C THR A 71 -17.50 -5.90 -18.59
N LEU A 72 -17.30 -6.52 -17.42
CA LEU A 72 -18.09 -7.66 -16.93
C LEU A 72 -19.33 -7.14 -16.18
N PHE A 73 -20.48 -7.74 -16.48
CA PHE A 73 -21.76 -7.51 -15.81
C PHE A 73 -22.23 -8.82 -15.18
N LEU A 74 -22.64 -8.74 -13.92
CA LEU A 74 -23.19 -9.84 -13.14
C LEU A 74 -24.55 -9.42 -12.59
N THR A 75 -25.60 -10.17 -12.88
CA THR A 75 -26.92 -10.00 -12.26
C THR A 75 -27.09 -11.05 -11.18
N TRP A 76 -27.34 -10.61 -9.95
CA TRP A 76 -27.48 -11.46 -8.77
C TRP A 76 -28.95 -11.86 -8.51
N PRO A 77 -29.22 -12.86 -7.65
CA PRO A 77 -30.59 -13.32 -7.37
C PRO A 77 -31.53 -12.25 -6.79
N ASP A 78 -30.98 -11.24 -6.12
CA ASP A 78 -31.71 -10.07 -5.59
C ASP A 78 -32.00 -9.02 -6.68
N GLY A 79 -31.63 -9.28 -7.94
CA GLY A 79 -31.74 -8.35 -9.07
C GLY A 79 -30.63 -7.29 -9.10
N HIS A 80 -29.70 -7.27 -8.13
CA HIS A 80 -28.58 -6.35 -8.12
C HIS A 80 -27.67 -6.60 -9.34
N VAL A 81 -27.17 -5.53 -9.94
CA VAL A 81 -26.22 -5.62 -11.07
C VAL A 81 -24.87 -5.06 -10.67
N THR A 82 -23.87 -5.92 -10.62
CA THR A 82 -22.47 -5.52 -10.42
C THR A 82 -21.77 -5.35 -11.76
N LYS A 83 -20.90 -4.33 -11.84
CA LYS A 83 -20.09 -4.02 -13.02
C LYS A 83 -18.62 -3.95 -12.64
N TYR A 84 -17.77 -4.60 -13.41
CA TYR A 84 -16.33 -4.58 -13.24
C TYR A 84 -15.64 -4.27 -14.56
N GLY A 85 -14.68 -3.34 -14.56
CA GLY A 85 -13.76 -3.19 -15.69
C GLY A 85 -12.84 -4.41 -15.79
N LEU A 86 -12.62 -4.92 -17.00
CA LEU A 86 -11.78 -6.12 -17.23
C LEU A 86 -10.32 -5.88 -16.78
N GLU A 87 -9.79 -4.66 -16.94
CA GLU A 87 -8.46 -4.31 -16.44
C GLU A 87 -8.41 -4.30 -14.90
N TRP A 88 -9.47 -3.84 -14.24
CA TRP A 88 -9.56 -3.87 -12.77
C TRP A 88 -9.58 -5.32 -12.26
N LEU A 89 -10.34 -6.20 -12.92
CA LEU A 89 -10.34 -7.63 -12.62
C LEU A 89 -8.95 -8.25 -12.82
N LEU A 90 -8.26 -7.91 -13.91
CA LEU A 90 -6.88 -8.36 -14.14
C LEU A 90 -5.96 -7.95 -12.99
N MET A 91 -5.96 -6.67 -12.61
CA MET A 91 -5.11 -6.15 -11.53
C MET A 91 -5.42 -6.74 -10.15
N ASN A 92 -6.64 -7.24 -9.93
CA ASN A 92 -7.12 -7.75 -8.64
C ASN A 92 -7.42 -9.26 -8.65
N SER A 93 -6.97 -9.98 -9.70
CA SER A 93 -7.05 -11.45 -9.77
C SER A 93 -5.79 -12.10 -9.24
N TYR A 94 -5.88 -13.33 -8.75
CA TYR A 94 -4.69 -14.10 -8.36
C TYR A 94 -3.72 -14.29 -9.53
N GLU A 95 -4.24 -14.49 -10.75
CA GLU A 95 -3.41 -14.73 -11.94
C GLU A 95 -2.81 -13.44 -12.54
N GLY A 96 -3.46 -12.30 -12.38
CA GLY A 96 -3.00 -11.02 -12.91
C GLY A 96 -2.25 -10.14 -11.90
N GLN A 97 -2.43 -10.36 -10.60
CA GLN A 97 -1.69 -9.65 -9.55
C GLN A 97 -0.21 -10.09 -9.56
N LYS A 98 0.62 -9.29 -10.23
CA LYS A 98 2.09 -9.46 -10.25
C LYS A 98 2.81 -8.67 -9.15
N GLN A 99 2.08 -7.94 -8.31
CA GLN A 99 2.67 -7.04 -7.33
C GLN A 99 3.24 -7.81 -6.14
N GLN A 100 4.52 -7.60 -5.86
CA GLN A 100 5.07 -7.84 -4.53
C GLN A 100 4.36 -6.90 -3.55
N VAL A 101 3.57 -7.48 -2.64
CA VAL A 101 2.92 -6.74 -1.53
C VAL A 101 3.98 -6.05 -0.64
N MET A 102 5.21 -6.57 -0.67
CA MET A 102 6.34 -5.99 0.04
C MET A 102 7.05 -4.98 -0.84
N GLN A 103 7.22 -3.76 -0.31
CA GLN A 103 8.18 -2.80 -0.84
C GLN A 103 9.56 -3.49 -0.98
N PRO A 104 10.28 -3.27 -2.09
CA PRO A 104 11.61 -3.84 -2.26
C PRO A 104 12.53 -3.38 -1.15
N ARG A 105 13.37 -4.28 -0.64
CA ARG A 105 14.36 -4.02 0.40
C ARG A 105 15.70 -4.60 -0.03
N ILE A 106 16.77 -3.88 0.28
CA ILE A 106 18.13 -4.35 0.09
C ILE A 106 18.68 -4.72 1.46
N LEU A 107 19.13 -5.97 1.61
CA LEU A 107 19.91 -6.36 2.78
C LEU A 107 21.34 -5.88 2.55
N TRP A 108 21.90 -5.16 3.52
CA TRP A 108 23.21 -4.54 3.39
C TRP A 108 24.05 -4.74 4.65
N ASN A 109 25.36 -4.76 4.43
CA ASN A 109 26.38 -4.51 5.44
C ASN A 109 27.10 -3.19 5.07
N ALA A 110 28.13 -2.81 5.82
CA ALA A 110 28.86 -1.56 5.58
C ALA A 110 29.37 -1.44 4.14
N ASP A 111 29.97 -2.50 3.59
CA ASP A 111 30.54 -2.50 2.24
C ASP A 111 29.45 -2.27 1.18
N ILE A 112 28.33 -3.01 1.26
CA ILE A 112 27.21 -2.89 0.32
C ILE A 112 26.61 -1.47 0.36
N TYR A 113 26.42 -0.90 1.55
CA TYR A 113 25.82 0.42 1.69
C TYR A 113 26.75 1.53 1.17
N GLN A 114 28.06 1.40 1.40
CA GLN A 114 29.07 2.32 0.87
C GLN A 114 29.14 2.24 -0.67
N GLU A 115 29.17 1.04 -1.23
CA GLU A 115 29.19 0.83 -2.68
C GLU A 115 27.92 1.34 -3.37
N ALA A 116 26.77 1.34 -2.68
CA ALA A 116 25.52 1.85 -3.19
C ALA A 116 25.50 3.39 -3.37
N HIS A 117 26.43 4.13 -2.73
CA HIS A 117 26.51 5.59 -2.79
C HIS A 117 25.15 6.27 -2.58
N VAL A 118 24.38 5.80 -1.58
CA VAL A 118 23.04 6.32 -1.30
C VAL A 118 23.14 7.79 -0.92
N PRO A 119 22.54 8.72 -1.70
CA PRO A 119 22.67 10.13 -1.44
C PRO A 119 21.90 10.56 -0.18
N SER A 120 22.48 11.49 0.55
CA SER A 120 21.75 12.32 1.52
C SER A 120 20.86 13.32 0.77
N VAL A 121 19.77 13.72 1.41
CA VAL A 121 18.90 14.79 0.90
C VAL A 121 19.22 16.08 1.65
N ASP A 122 19.37 17.19 0.94
CA ASP A 122 19.55 18.50 1.58
C ASP A 122 18.29 18.94 2.36
N TYR A 123 18.49 19.59 3.51
CA TYR A 123 17.43 20.08 4.38
C TYR A 123 16.34 20.89 3.66
N HIS A 124 16.72 21.86 2.82
CA HIS A 124 15.74 22.69 2.09
C HIS A 124 14.99 21.87 1.05
N SER A 125 15.71 21.05 0.28
CA SER A 125 15.09 20.16 -0.71
C SER A 125 14.08 19.21 -0.05
N PHE A 126 14.43 18.64 1.11
CA PHE A 126 13.58 17.73 1.86
C PHE A 126 12.27 18.38 2.35
N LEU A 127 12.35 19.61 2.88
CA LEU A 127 11.19 20.31 3.41
C LEU A 127 10.31 20.92 2.32
N GLU A 128 10.93 21.54 1.32
CA GLU A 128 10.25 22.45 0.40
C GLU A 128 9.77 21.75 -0.90
N THR A 129 10.26 20.54 -1.18
CA THR A 129 9.92 19.81 -2.41
C THR A 129 9.29 18.44 -2.13
N ASN A 130 8.50 17.94 -3.09
CA ASN A 130 7.99 16.57 -3.03
C ASN A 130 9.03 15.58 -3.54
N GLU A 131 9.94 16.03 -4.40
CA GLU A 131 11.03 15.26 -4.98
C GLU A 131 12.04 14.88 -3.89
N GLY A 132 12.49 15.83 -3.07
CA GLY A 132 13.40 15.56 -1.95
C GLY A 132 12.79 14.64 -0.89
N LEU A 133 11.53 14.87 -0.52
CA LEU A 133 10.81 13.96 0.39
C LEU A 133 10.67 12.56 -0.21
N ARG A 134 10.35 12.46 -1.51
CA ARG A 134 10.23 11.17 -2.21
C ARG A 134 11.57 10.43 -2.24
N GLU A 135 12.66 11.11 -2.54
CA GLU A 135 14.00 10.52 -2.57
C GLU A 135 14.38 9.96 -1.19
N PHE A 136 14.19 10.76 -0.13
CA PHE A 136 14.40 10.30 1.24
C PHE A 136 13.56 9.06 1.58
N LEU A 137 12.25 9.08 1.31
CA LEU A 137 11.34 7.97 1.63
C LEU A 137 11.67 6.71 0.81
N GLN A 138 12.08 6.87 -0.45
CA GLN A 138 12.50 5.74 -1.28
C GLN A 138 13.75 5.08 -0.72
N ASN A 139 14.77 5.86 -0.36
CA ASN A 139 15.99 5.35 0.26
C ASN A 139 15.70 4.69 1.62
N PHE A 140 14.86 5.33 2.45
CA PHE A 140 14.45 4.80 3.74
C PHE A 140 13.68 3.47 3.62
N LEU A 141 12.74 3.35 2.67
CA LEU A 141 11.99 2.11 2.45
C LEU A 141 12.89 0.98 1.91
N LEU A 142 13.89 1.32 1.11
CA LEU A 142 14.77 0.36 0.46
C LEU A 142 15.86 -0.17 1.40
N TYR A 143 16.51 0.70 2.18
CA TYR A 143 17.63 0.35 3.05
C TYR A 143 17.29 0.36 4.54
N GLY A 144 16.13 0.89 4.94
CA GLY A 144 15.76 1.04 6.35
C GLY A 144 16.44 2.24 7.06
N ILE A 145 17.31 2.97 6.36
CA ILE A 145 17.96 4.21 6.81
C ILE A 145 18.05 5.20 5.63
N ALA A 146 18.02 6.50 5.93
CA ALA A 146 18.27 7.59 5.00
C ALA A 146 18.68 8.83 5.79
N PHE A 147 19.37 9.77 5.16
CA PHE A 147 19.94 10.95 5.82
C PHE A 147 19.41 12.24 5.20
N VAL A 148 19.07 13.20 6.07
CA VAL A 148 18.88 14.60 5.70
C VAL A 148 20.09 15.37 6.22
N GLU A 149 20.79 16.08 5.35
CA GLU A 149 21.98 16.86 5.68
C GLU A 149 21.66 18.36 5.77
N ASN A 150 22.58 19.12 6.37
CA ASN A 150 22.46 20.58 6.56
C ASN A 150 21.28 21.02 7.45
N VAL A 151 20.81 20.13 8.33
CA VAL A 151 19.81 20.44 9.35
C VAL A 151 20.44 21.28 10.45
N PRO A 152 19.86 22.43 10.83
CA PRO A 152 20.33 23.16 12.01
C PRO A 152 20.25 22.26 13.26
N PRO A 153 21.27 22.25 14.14
CA PRO A 153 21.36 21.29 15.24
C PRO A 153 20.48 21.70 16.43
N THR A 154 19.18 21.85 16.19
CA THR A 154 18.17 22.19 17.20
C THR A 154 17.12 21.07 17.28
N LYS A 155 16.47 20.97 18.45
CA LYS A 155 15.36 20.02 18.63
C LYS A 155 14.16 20.43 17.77
N GLU A 156 13.95 21.73 17.60
CA GLU A 156 12.88 22.31 16.82
C GLU A 156 13.02 21.98 15.33
N ASP A 157 14.22 22.07 14.76
CA ASP A 157 14.47 21.67 13.35
C ASP A 157 14.35 20.15 13.16
N THR A 158 14.75 19.36 14.16
CA THR A 158 14.53 17.90 14.14
C THR A 158 13.03 17.56 14.16
N GLU A 159 12.24 18.30 14.94
CA GLU A 159 10.78 18.17 15.02
C GLU A 159 10.13 18.48 13.66
N ILE A 160 10.53 19.58 13.01
CA ILE A 160 10.04 19.97 11.68
C ILE A 160 10.27 18.86 10.64
N ILE A 161 11.46 18.25 10.65
CA ILE A 161 11.79 17.12 9.74
C ILE A 161 10.90 15.91 10.04
N ALA A 162 10.74 15.55 11.31
CA ALA A 162 9.93 14.41 11.69
C ALA A 162 8.46 14.59 11.25
N GLU A 163 7.91 15.79 11.44
CA GLU A 163 6.55 16.17 11.04
C GLU A 163 6.34 16.18 9.51
N ARG A 164 7.39 16.47 8.74
CA ARG A 164 7.35 16.38 7.29
C ARG A 164 7.15 14.94 6.80
N ILE A 165 7.66 13.95 7.55
CA ILE A 165 7.50 12.51 7.25
C ILE A 165 6.14 12.01 7.74
N SER A 166 5.83 12.24 9.02
CA SER A 166 4.60 11.74 9.65
C SER A 166 4.33 12.42 10.99
N LEU A 167 3.28 11.97 11.68
CA LEU A 167 2.97 12.42 13.03
C LEU A 167 4.02 11.88 14.02
N ILE A 168 4.48 12.74 14.93
CA ILE A 168 5.34 12.35 16.05
C ILE A 168 4.51 11.54 17.06
N ARG A 169 5.03 10.37 17.43
CA ARG A 169 4.44 9.50 18.45
C ARG A 169 5.04 9.84 19.82
N GLU A 170 4.24 10.51 20.65
CA GLU A 170 4.65 10.84 22.01
C GLU A 170 4.79 9.59 22.89
N THR A 171 5.77 9.63 23.80
CA THR A 171 6.04 8.55 24.75
C THR A 171 6.21 9.11 26.17
N ILE A 172 6.56 8.26 27.14
CA ILE A 172 6.91 8.71 28.50
C ILE A 172 8.12 9.67 28.53
N TYR A 173 8.92 9.70 27.46
CA TYR A 173 10.04 10.62 27.29
C TYR A 173 9.61 11.99 26.73
N GLY A 174 8.32 12.19 26.49
CA GLY A 174 7.75 13.39 25.87
C GLY A 174 7.67 13.28 24.35
N ARG A 175 7.35 14.41 23.72
CA ARG A 175 7.23 14.55 22.26
C ARG A 175 8.58 14.51 21.55
N MET A 176 9.50 15.36 22.00
CA MET A 176 10.88 15.45 21.54
C MET A 176 11.81 15.55 22.76
N TRP A 177 13.02 15.00 22.67
CA TRP A 177 13.97 15.01 23.78
C TRP A 177 15.41 15.20 23.30
N TYR A 178 16.25 15.70 24.21
CA TYR A 178 17.69 15.71 24.04
C TYR A 178 18.30 14.45 24.64
N PHE A 179 19.43 14.01 24.10
CA PHE A 179 20.33 13.09 24.78
C PHE A 179 21.43 13.93 25.46
N THR A 180 21.49 13.83 26.78
CA THR A 180 22.50 14.49 27.63
C THR A 180 23.09 13.47 28.59
N SER A 181 24.38 13.56 28.90
CA SER A 181 25.03 12.64 29.86
C SER A 181 24.85 13.08 31.31
N ASP A 182 23.62 13.38 31.73
CA ASP A 182 23.27 13.91 33.05
C ASP A 182 22.43 12.96 33.92
N PHE A 183 22.13 11.76 33.41
CA PHE A 183 21.27 10.75 34.04
C PHE A 183 19.86 11.24 34.42
N SER A 184 19.40 12.35 33.83
CA SER A 184 18.15 13.04 34.20
C SER A 184 16.89 12.20 34.04
N ARG A 185 16.96 11.12 33.24
CA ARG A 185 15.81 10.26 32.91
C ARG A 185 15.93 8.82 33.42
N GLY A 186 16.94 8.52 34.24
CA GLY A 186 17.14 7.17 34.79
C GLY A 186 17.39 6.10 33.71
N ASP A 187 17.87 6.52 32.55
CA ASP A 187 18.07 5.69 31.36
C ASP A 187 19.55 5.74 30.95
N THR A 188 20.10 4.60 30.49
CA THR A 188 21.51 4.48 30.11
C THR A 188 21.88 5.39 28.93
N ALA A 189 20.90 5.74 28.09
CA ALA A 189 21.08 6.71 27.01
C ALA A 189 21.43 8.12 27.51
N TYR A 190 21.20 8.40 28.80
CA TYR A 190 21.57 9.65 29.46
C TYR A 190 22.87 9.53 30.26
N THR A 191 23.75 8.59 29.89
CA THR A 191 25.06 8.39 30.52
C THR A 191 26.19 8.54 29.50
N LYS A 192 27.43 8.22 29.90
CA LYS A 192 28.59 8.08 29.00
C LYS A 192 28.93 6.63 28.68
N LEU A 193 28.11 5.69 29.14
CA LEU A 193 28.32 4.27 28.89
C LEU A 193 28.03 3.96 27.42
N ALA A 194 28.81 3.06 26.84
CA ALA A 194 28.58 2.59 25.48
C ALA A 194 27.23 1.85 25.39
N LEU A 195 26.50 2.12 24.31
CA LEU A 195 25.27 1.40 23.96
C LEU A 195 25.60 0.41 22.83
N ASP A 196 25.41 -0.88 23.07
CA ASP A 196 25.45 -1.88 21.98
C ASP A 196 24.16 -1.76 21.14
N ARG A 197 24.07 -2.49 20.03
CA ARG A 197 22.93 -2.51 19.10
C ARG A 197 21.62 -2.76 19.85
N HIS A 198 20.65 -1.88 19.66
CA HIS A 198 19.33 -1.92 20.31
C HIS A 198 18.27 -1.28 19.38
N THR A 199 17.00 -1.41 19.77
CA THR A 199 15.82 -0.81 19.11
C THR A 199 14.86 -0.27 20.14
#